data_AF-A0ABD2MIM3-F1
#
_entry.id   AF-A0ABD2MIM3-F1
#
_cell.length_a   1.000
_cell.length_b   1.000
_cell.length_c   1.000
_cell.angle_alpha   90.00
_cell.angle_beta   90.00
_cell.angle_gamma   90.00
#
_symmetry.space_group_name_H-M   'P 1'
#
loop_
_entity.id
_entity.type
_entity.pdbx_description
1 polymer ?
#
loop_
_entity_poly.entity_id
_entity_poly.type
_entity_poly.pdbx_seq_one_letter_code
_entity_poly.pdbx_strand_id
1 'polypeptide(L)'
;KWSCFTTGETVDYVLAYEDLSRQGHVSHKQKRETFESNLQQAGLLLEKDETQTIHFVKIHAPKPVLCQYAELLKLRLPIRL
;
A
#
# COMPACT_ATOMS: atom_id res chain seq x y z
N LYS A 1 -8.82 -15.46 -2.98
CA LYS A 1 -7.51 -15.71 -2.31
C LYS A 1 -6.97 -14.34 -1.88
N TRP A 2 -6.71 -14.10 -0.59
CA TRP A 2 -6.35 -12.77 -0.07
C TRP A 2 -4.87 -12.40 -0.26
N SER A 3 -4.05 -13.34 -0.74
CA SER A 3 -2.61 -13.19 -0.94
C SER A 3 -2.21 -12.45 -2.22
N CYS A 4 -3.16 -12.16 -3.11
CA CYS A 4 -2.90 -11.57 -4.42
C CYS A 4 -3.91 -10.46 -4.75
N PHE A 5 -3.47 -9.52 -5.58
CA PHE A 5 -4.30 -8.53 -6.26
C PHE A 5 -5.20 -9.24 -7.28
N THR A 6 -6.25 -8.56 -7.71
CA THR A 6 -7.13 -9.01 -8.81
C THR A 6 -6.37 -9.18 -10.12
N THR A 7 -5.31 -8.40 -10.32
CA THR A 7 -4.38 -8.43 -11.46
C THR A 7 -3.31 -9.53 -11.35
N GLY A 8 -3.18 -10.18 -10.18
CA GLY A 8 -2.32 -11.36 -9.97
C GLY A 8 -1.02 -11.11 -9.19
N GLU A 9 -0.68 -9.85 -8.90
CA GLU A 9 0.48 -9.46 -8.09
C GLU A 9 0.32 -9.88 -6.62
N THR A 10 1.43 -10.06 -5.92
CA THR A 10 1.43 -10.43 -4.50
C THR A 10 1.14 -9.24 -3.60
N VAL A 11 0.51 -9.50 -2.45
CA VAL A 11 0.29 -8.46 -1.43
C VAL A 11 1.48 -8.43 -0.46
N ASP A 12 2.16 -7.29 -0.36
CA ASP A 12 3.28 -7.08 0.56
C ASP A 12 2.80 -6.50 1.91
N TYR A 13 1.86 -5.56 1.86
CA TYR A 13 1.26 -4.93 3.03
C TYR A 13 -0.26 -4.76 2.87
N VAL A 14 -0.96 -4.69 3.99
CA VAL A 14 -2.39 -4.36 4.06
C VAL A 14 -2.60 -3.24 5.07
N LEU A 15 -3.25 -2.17 4.63
CA LEU A 15 -3.78 -1.14 5.53
C LEU A 15 -5.23 -1.45 5.85
N ALA A 16 -5.63 -1.22 7.09
CA ALA A 16 -7.02 -1.34 7.52
C ALA A 16 -7.45 -0.04 8.17
N TYR A 17 -8.64 0.46 7.83
CA TYR A 17 -9.20 1.65 8.47
C TYR A 17 -10.73 1.56 8.54
N GLU A 18 -11.30 2.20 9.55
CA GLU A 18 -12.74 2.41 9.67
C GLU A 18 -13.11 3.78 9.09
N ASP A 19 -14.24 3.86 8.40
CA ASP A 19 -14.75 5.16 7.97
C ASP A 19 -15.44 5.89 9.13
N LEU A 20 -14.61 6.61 9.89
CA LEU A 20 -15.04 7.50 10.97
C LEU A 20 -15.68 8.81 10.44
N SER A 21 -15.95 8.91 9.13
CA SER A 21 -16.62 10.08 8.53
C SER A 21 -17.97 10.39 9.20
N ARG A 22 -18.66 9.37 9.72
CA ARG A 22 -19.90 9.52 10.52
C ARG A 22 -19.71 10.30 11.83
N GLN A 23 -18.48 10.41 12.33
CA GLN A 23 -18.13 11.17 13.54
C GLN A 23 -17.72 12.63 13.23
N GLY A 24 -17.87 13.11 11.99
CA GLY A 24 -17.63 14.51 11.63
C GLY A 24 -16.16 14.88 11.38
N HIS A 25 -15.25 13.90 11.39
CA HIS A 25 -13.83 14.13 11.18
C HIS A 25 -13.43 14.14 9.69
N VAL A 26 -13.80 15.20 8.98
CA VAL A 26 -13.40 15.42 7.56
C VAL A 26 -11.88 15.34 7.36
N SER A 27 -11.10 15.69 8.40
CA SER A 27 -9.64 15.66 8.37
C SER A 27 -9.04 14.25 8.22
N HIS A 28 -9.72 13.18 8.65
CA HIS A 28 -9.22 11.82 8.51
C HIS A 28 -9.29 11.34 7.06
N LYS A 29 -10.39 11.65 6.36
CA LYS A 29 -10.55 11.31 4.95
C LYS A 29 -9.48 12.01 4.10
N GLN A 30 -9.27 13.30 4.30
CA GLN A 30 -8.29 14.06 3.51
C GLN A 30 -6.84 13.63 3.77
N LYS A 31 -6.50 13.31 5.03
CA LYS A 31 -5.19 12.72 5.37
C LYS A 31 -4.99 11.36 4.71
N ARG A 32 -6.03 10.52 4.67
CA ARG A 32 -5.98 9.21 4.00
C ARG A 32 -5.77 9.35 2.50
N GLU A 33 -6.55 10.19 1.83
CA GLU A 33 -6.41 10.44 0.39
C GLU A 33 -5.00 10.97 0.04
N THR A 34 -4.47 11.87 0.87
CA THR A 34 -3.11 12.39 0.70
C THR A 34 -2.06 11.29 0.89
N PHE A 35 -2.22 10.45 1.91
CA PHE A 35 -1.30 9.33 2.16
C PHE A 35 -1.32 8.32 1.00
N GLU A 36 -2.50 7.93 0.52
CA GLU A 36 -2.64 7.00 -0.60
C GLU A 36 -2.08 7.58 -1.91
N SER A 37 -2.32 8.86 -2.19
CA SER A 37 -1.74 9.56 -3.34
C SER A 37 -0.21 9.54 -3.28
N ASN A 38 0.36 9.81 -2.10
CA ASN A 38 1.81 9.76 -1.91
C ASN A 38 2.38 8.35 -2.13
N LEU A 39 1.67 7.29 -1.70
CA LEU A 39 2.10 5.91 -1.94
C LEU A 39 2.10 5.58 -3.45
N GLN A 40 1.07 6.00 -4.18
CA GLN A 40 1.01 5.83 -5.63
C GLN A 40 2.11 6.63 -6.33
N GLN A 41 2.39 7.86 -5.88
CA GLN A 41 3.48 8.68 -6.40
C GLN A 41 4.86 8.07 -6.15
N ALA A 42 5.03 7.34 -5.03
CA ALA A 42 6.24 6.56 -4.75
C ALA A 42 6.37 5.30 -5.62
N GLY A 43 5.39 5.00 -6.47
CA GLY A 43 5.38 3.87 -7.40
C GLY A 43 4.78 2.58 -6.84
N LEU A 44 4.12 2.63 -5.68
CA LEU A 44 3.44 1.46 -5.10
C LEU A 44 2.07 1.26 -5.75
N LEU A 45 1.67 -0.01 -5.88
CA LEU A 45 0.35 -0.38 -6.40
C LEU A 45 -0.61 -0.59 -5.23
N LEU A 46 -1.78 0.02 -5.32
CA LEU A 46 -2.82 -0.03 -4.30
C LEU A 46 -4.09 -0.67 -4.88
N GLU A 47 -4.69 -1.60 -4.15
CA GLU A 47 -6.02 -2.15 -4.44
C GLU A 47 -6.91 -1.95 -3.20
N LYS A 48 -8.03 -1.26 -3.36
CA LYS A 48 -8.97 -0.98 -2.27
C LYS A 48 -10.11 -1.99 -2.29
N ASP A 49 -10.43 -2.51 -1.11
CA ASP A 49 -11.61 -3.32 -0.85
C ASP A 49 -12.48 -2.59 0.19
N GLU A 50 -13.54 -1.96 -0.30
CA GLU A 50 -14.46 -1.14 0.50
C GLU A 50 -15.78 -1.86 0.83
N THR A 51 -15.82 -3.19 0.70
CA THR A 51 -17.06 -3.97 0.83
C THR A 51 -17.57 -4.12 2.27
N GLN A 52 -16.74 -3.79 3.27
CA GLN A 52 -17.02 -4.01 4.69
C GLN A 52 -16.93 -2.70 5.50
N THR A 53 -17.38 -2.75 6.76
CA THR A 53 -17.28 -1.62 7.71
C THR A 53 -15.82 -1.20 7.96
N ILE A 54 -14.91 -2.18 7.91
CA ILE A 54 -13.48 -1.95 7.90
C ILE A 54 -13.03 -2.02 6.45
N HIS A 55 -12.47 -0.95 5.95
CA HIS A 55 -11.91 -0.86 4.61
C HIS A 55 -10.47 -1.38 4.61
N PHE A 56 -10.12 -2.13 3.57
CA PHE A 56 -8.78 -2.67 3.39
C PHE A 56 -8.12 -2.08 2.14
N VAL A 57 -6.85 -1.73 2.25
CA VAL A 57 -6.02 -1.33 1.12
C VAL A 57 -4.85 -2.29 1.03
N LYS A 58 -4.84 -3.12 0.00
CA LYS A 58 -3.72 -3.99 -0.32
C LYS A 58 -2.65 -3.17 -1.03
N ILE A 59 -1.40 -3.40 -0.67
CA ILE A 59 -0.24 -2.71 -1.23
C ILE A 59 0.71 -3.75 -1.81
N HIS A 60 1.12 -3.52 -3.05
CA HIS A 60 2.19 -4.24 -3.72
C HIS A 60 3.33 -3.28 -4.03
N ALA A 61 4.56 -3.70 -3.78
CA ALA A 61 5.78 -2.98 -4.11
C ALA A 61 6.41 -3.57 -5.38
N PRO A 62 6.31 -2.89 -6.54
CA PRO A 62 6.95 -3.36 -7.76
C PRO A 62 8.46 -3.47 -7.61
N LYS A 63 9.06 -4.44 -8.32
CA LYS A 63 10.50 -4.67 -8.31
C LYS A 63 11.35 -3.40 -8.53
N PRO A 64 11.02 -2.47 -9.45
CA PRO A 64 11.80 -1.24 -9.60
C PRO A 64 11.84 -0.37 -8.34
N VAL A 65 10.71 -0.27 -7.62
CA VAL A 65 10.63 0.47 -6.35
C VAL A 65 11.50 -0.22 -5.30
N LEU A 66 11.38 -1.54 -5.17
CA LEU A 66 12.21 -2.31 -4.23
C LEU A 66 13.71 -2.14 -4.50
N CYS A 67 14.14 -2.16 -5.78
CA CYS A 67 15.54 -1.95 -6.15
C CYS A 67 16.04 -0.55 -5.76
N GLN A 68 15.29 0.50 -6.10
CA GLN A 68 15.66 1.89 -5.77
C GLN A 68 15.80 2.09 -4.25
N TYR A 69 14.85 1.59 -3.47
CA TYR A 69 14.91 1.71 -2.02
C TYR A 69 15.99 0.81 -1.41
N ALA A 70 16.27 -0.36 -1.97
CA ALA A 70 17.37 -1.22 -1.53
C ALA A 70 18.74 -0.55 -1.73
N GLU A 71 18.92 0.18 -2.83
CA GLU A 71 20.12 0.99 -3.09
C GLU A 71 20.25 2.13 -2.08
N LEU A 72 19.17 2.88 -1.86
CA LEU A 72 19.14 3.99 -0.90
C LEU A 72 19.45 3.53 0.53
N LEU A 73 18.89 2.39 0.94
CA LEU A 73 19.09 1.78 2.26
C LEU A 73 20.41 1.01 2.37
N LYS A 74 21.16 0.85 1.26
CA LYS A 74 22.39 0.05 1.17
C LYS A 74 22.22 -1.38 1.67
N LEU A 75 21.12 -2.03 1.27
CA LEU A 75 20.85 -3.41 1.66
C LEU A 75 21.93 -4.34 1.10
N ARG A 76 22.47 -5.20 1.96
CA ARG A 76 23.40 -6.26 1.55
C ARG A 76 22.61 -7.51 1.17
N LEU A 77 22.64 -7.86 -0.11
CA LEU A 77 22.06 -9.10 -0.60
C LEU A 77 23.13 -10.19 -0.68
N PRO A 78 22.78 -11.46 -0.39
CA PRO A 78 23.69 -12.57 -0.63
C PRO A 78 23.97 -12.68 -2.13
N ILE A 79 25.23 -12.56 -2.51
CA ILE A 79 25.68 -12.77 -3.89
C ILE A 79 25.93 -14.26 -4.04
N ARG A 80 25.29 -14.89 -5.03
CA ARG A 80 25.67 -16.24 -5.44
C ARG A 80 26.85 -16.10 -6.42
N LEU A 81 28.01 -16.61 -6.01
CA LEU A 81 29.18 -16.82 -6.85
C LEU A 81 28.98 -18.07 -7.72
#